data_AF-A0A5D6VVN6-F1
#
_entry.id   AF-A0A5D6VVN6-F1
#
_cell.length_a   1.000
_cell.length_b   1.000
_cell.length_c   1.000
_cell.angle_alpha   90.00
_cell.angle_beta   90.00
_cell.angle_gamma   90.00
#
_symmetry.space_group_name_H-M   'P 1'
#
loop_
_entity.id
_entity.type
_entity.pdbx_description
1 polymer ?
#
loop_
_entity_poly.entity_id
_entity_poly.type
_entity_poly.pdbx_seq_one_letter_code
_entity_poly.pdbx_strand_id
1 'polypeptide(L)'
;MTKITAIGQKWGHRTTVEVSRERKGQEIKILFNGKEEPCLLSELETALDMAPLMANCYQPPKDSMLAYYNALSACFFEKMENIEVKGRIEQIPTYKEAAVY
;
A
#
# COMPACT_ATOMS: atom_id res chain seq x y z
N MET A 1 -3.27 10.94 -11.57
CA MET A 1 -3.96 9.94 -10.74
C MET A 1 -3.06 8.72 -10.59
N THR A 2 -2.80 8.33 -9.35
CA THR A 2 -2.12 7.08 -9.02
C THR A 2 -3.16 6.13 -8.44
N LYS A 3 -3.20 4.90 -8.93
CA LYS A 3 -4.13 3.86 -8.46
C LYS A 3 -3.37 2.56 -8.25
N ILE A 4 -3.58 1.94 -7.11
CA ILE A 4 -3.08 0.62 -6.76
C ILE A 4 -4.32 -0.28 -6.72
N THR A 5 -4.28 -1.38 -7.43
CA THR A 5 -5.31 -2.41 -7.40
C THR A 5 -4.66 -3.70 -6.98
N ALA A 6 -4.95 -4.16 -5.77
CA ALA A 6 -4.45 -5.41 -5.24
C ALA A 6 -5.59 -6.43 -5.15
N ILE A 7 -5.31 -7.67 -5.51
CA ILE A 7 -6.24 -8.79 -5.44
C ILE A 7 -5.56 -9.86 -4.62
N GLY A 8 -6.27 -10.37 -3.61
CA GLY A 8 -5.78 -11.46 -2.80
C GLY A 8 -6.87 -12.10 -1.97
N GLN A 9 -6.48 -13.12 -1.21
CA GLN A 9 -7.34 -13.82 -0.28
C GLN A 9 -7.26 -13.18 1.10
N LYS A 10 -8.41 -12.86 1.68
CA LYS A 10 -8.56 -12.40 3.06
C LYS A 10 -9.77 -13.10 3.69
N TRP A 11 -9.57 -13.74 4.83
CA TRP A 11 -10.55 -14.57 5.52
C TRP A 11 -11.18 -15.63 4.63
N GLY A 12 -10.35 -16.26 3.80
CA GLY A 12 -10.82 -17.28 2.84
C GLY A 12 -11.56 -16.74 1.61
N HIS A 13 -11.90 -15.44 1.57
CA HIS A 13 -12.59 -14.80 0.44
C HIS A 13 -11.63 -14.05 -0.47
N ARG A 14 -11.95 -14.01 -1.77
CA ARG A 14 -11.24 -13.18 -2.73
C ARG A 14 -11.65 -11.72 -2.56
N THR A 15 -10.69 -10.86 -2.25
CA THR A 15 -10.90 -9.44 -1.98
C THR A 15 -10.06 -8.61 -2.93
N THR A 16 -10.71 -7.66 -3.59
CA THR A 16 -10.07 -6.65 -4.43
C THR A 16 -9.98 -5.36 -3.64
N VAL A 17 -8.79 -4.81 -3.48
CA VAL A 17 -8.55 -3.52 -2.84
C VAL A 17 -8.08 -2.52 -3.88
N GLU A 18 -8.76 -1.40 -3.97
CA GLU A 18 -8.45 -0.31 -4.87
C GLU A 18 -8.11 0.93 -4.05
N VAL A 19 -6.85 1.33 -4.09
CA VAL A 19 -6.35 2.55 -3.45
C VAL A 19 -6.08 3.57 -4.54
N SER A 20 -6.69 4.73 -4.47
CA SER A 20 -6.57 5.76 -5.51
C SER A 20 -6.31 7.14 -4.92
N ARG A 21 -5.45 7.90 -5.60
CA ARG A 21 -5.11 9.27 -5.24
C ARG A 21 -5.06 10.12 -6.50
N GLU A 22 -5.85 11.19 -6.53
CA GLU A 22 -5.91 12.08 -7.69
C GLU A 22 -4.64 12.94 -7.81
N ARG A 23 -4.21 13.59 -6.72
CA ARG A 23 -2.98 14.39 -6.63
C ARG A 23 -2.23 14.18 -5.31
N LYS A 24 -0.92 14.41 -5.33
CA LYS A 24 -0.09 14.43 -4.11
C LYS A 24 -0.62 15.51 -3.16
N GLY A 25 -0.81 15.15 -1.89
CA GLY A 25 -1.41 16.02 -0.87
C GLY A 25 -2.94 15.90 -0.73
N GLN A 26 -3.64 15.19 -1.63
CA GLN A 26 -5.06 14.87 -1.46
C GLN A 26 -5.27 13.58 -0.67
N GLU A 27 -6.48 13.44 -0.12
CA GLU A 27 -6.97 12.24 0.55
C GLU A 27 -6.90 11.02 -0.37
N ILE A 28 -6.60 9.88 0.24
CA ILE A 28 -6.48 8.60 -0.45
C ILE A 28 -7.84 7.91 -0.34
N LYS A 29 -8.42 7.55 -1.49
CA LYS A 29 -9.69 6.84 -1.54
C LYS A 29 -9.43 5.34 -1.64
N ILE A 30 -9.99 4.58 -0.71
CA ILE A 30 -9.81 3.14 -0.58
C ILE A 30 -11.16 2.46 -0.77
N LEU A 31 -11.23 1.49 -1.69
CA LEU A 31 -12.41 0.69 -1.94
C LEU A 31 -12.06 -0.79 -1.84
N PHE A 32 -12.90 -1.55 -1.17
CA PHE A 32 -12.86 -3.00 -1.03
C PHE A 32 -14.00 -3.58 -1.84
N ASN A 33 -13.69 -4.40 -2.86
CA ASN A 33 -14.68 -4.96 -3.79
C ASN A 33 -15.62 -3.88 -4.38
N GLY A 34 -15.08 -2.67 -4.63
CA GLY A 34 -15.83 -1.52 -5.13
C GLY A 34 -16.68 -0.77 -4.10
N LYS A 35 -16.59 -1.09 -2.81
CA LYS A 35 -17.34 -0.44 -1.71
C LYS A 35 -16.41 0.00 -0.58
N GLU A 36 -16.86 0.96 0.22
CA GLU A 36 -16.17 1.34 1.46
C GLU A 36 -16.56 0.36 2.57
N GLU A 37 -15.58 -0.41 3.06
CA GLU A 37 -15.78 -1.38 4.14
C GLU A 37 -14.96 -0.95 5.36
N PRO A 38 -15.57 -0.31 6.38
CA PRO A 38 -14.83 0.25 7.51
C PRO A 38 -14.06 -0.79 8.32
N CYS A 39 -14.56 -2.03 8.38
CA CYS A 39 -13.85 -3.14 9.03
C CYS A 39 -12.54 -3.47 8.31
N LEU A 40 -12.56 -3.56 6.98
CA LEU A 40 -11.36 -3.83 6.19
C LEU A 40 -10.43 -2.61 6.14
N LEU A 41 -10.98 -1.41 6.26
CA LEU A 41 -10.20 -0.18 6.37
C LEU A 41 -9.35 -0.19 7.65
N SER A 42 -9.96 -0.51 8.81
CA SER A 42 -9.25 -0.62 10.09
C SER A 42 -8.16 -1.70 10.07
N GLU A 43 -8.44 -2.84 9.42
CA GLU A 43 -7.45 -3.89 9.17
C GLU A 43 -6.29 -3.40 8.29
N LEU A 44 -6.59 -2.61 7.26
CA LEU A 44 -5.57 -2.03 6.39
C LEU A 44 -4.71 -1.01 7.12
N GLU A 45 -5.30 -0.20 8.01
CA GLU A 45 -4.57 0.71 8.89
C GLU A 45 -3.65 -0.05 9.85
N THR A 46 -4.15 -1.13 10.45
CA THR A 46 -3.33 -2.03 11.28
C THR A 46 -2.19 -2.63 10.47
N ALA A 47 -2.44 -3.04 9.22
CA ALA A 47 -1.42 -3.56 8.32
C ALA A 47 -0.38 -2.49 7.91
N LEU A 48 -0.74 -1.21 7.84
CA LEU A 48 0.22 -0.10 7.61
C LEU A 48 1.17 0.08 8.80
N ASP A 49 0.67 -0.07 10.02
CA ASP A 49 1.47 -0.02 11.24
C ASP A 49 2.41 -1.24 11.37
N MET A 50 1.94 -2.41 10.96
CA MET A 50 2.71 -3.66 11.02
C MET A 50 3.60 -3.90 9.80
N ALA A 51 3.48 -3.08 8.75
CA ALA A 51 4.20 -3.29 7.49
C ALA A 51 5.73 -3.29 7.75
N PRO A 52 6.46 -4.30 7.23
CA PRO A 52 7.90 -4.36 7.39
C PRO A 52 8.58 -3.18 6.69
N LEU A 53 9.79 -2.82 7.13
CA LEU A 53 10.59 -1.79 6.49
C LEU A 53 10.87 -2.17 5.03
N MET A 54 10.62 -1.23 4.11
CA MET A 54 11.04 -1.39 2.72
C MET A 54 12.56 -1.30 2.65
N ALA A 55 13.18 -2.24 1.93
CA ALA A 55 14.64 -2.35 1.82
C ALA A 55 15.38 -2.36 3.18
N ASN A 56 14.75 -2.94 4.21
CA ASN A 56 15.27 -3.06 5.60
C ASN A 56 15.54 -1.74 6.35
N CYS A 57 15.39 -0.57 5.71
CA CYS A 57 15.79 0.72 6.30
C CYS A 57 14.78 1.86 6.08
N TYR A 58 13.68 1.64 5.35
CA TYR A 58 12.76 2.71 5.01
C TYR A 58 11.32 2.39 5.39
N GLN A 59 10.75 3.23 6.27
CA GLN A 59 9.31 3.22 6.55
C GLN A 59 8.65 4.37 5.77
N PRO A 60 7.81 4.07 4.76
CA PRO A 60 7.07 5.11 4.05
C PRO A 60 6.05 5.80 4.99
N PRO A 61 5.75 7.09 4.77
CA PRO A 61 4.68 7.78 5.49
C PRO A 61 3.34 7.06 5.32
N LYS A 62 2.53 6.95 6.37
CA LYS A 62 1.24 6.21 6.32
C LYS A 62 0.31 6.74 5.23
N ASP A 63 0.35 8.04 4.98
CA ASP A 63 -0.42 8.78 3.98
C ASP A 63 0.25 8.83 2.59
N SER A 64 1.29 8.01 2.37
CA SER A 64 1.93 7.81 1.07
C SER A 64 1.38 6.57 0.37
N MET A 65 1.25 6.65 -0.96
CA MET A 65 0.79 5.51 -1.78
C MET A 65 1.73 4.31 -1.65
N LEU A 66 3.00 4.58 -1.35
CA LEU A 66 4.02 3.57 -1.12
C LEU A 66 3.78 2.74 0.16
N ALA A 67 3.23 3.35 1.22
CA ALA A 67 2.89 2.62 2.44
C ALA A 67 1.74 1.65 2.20
N TYR A 68 0.70 2.10 1.49
CA TYR A 68 -0.40 1.22 1.07
C TYR A 68 0.07 0.08 0.18
N TYR A 69 0.96 0.35 -0.77
CA TYR A 69 1.55 -0.70 -1.60
C TYR A 69 2.28 -1.73 -0.72
N ASN A 70 3.11 -1.28 0.21
CA ASN A 70 3.87 -2.14 1.11
C ASN A 70 2.95 -3.00 1.98
N ALA A 71 1.98 -2.38 2.66
CA ALA A 71 1.03 -3.07 3.52
C ALA A 71 0.20 -4.11 2.74
N LEU A 72 -0.29 -3.76 1.55
CA LEU A 72 -1.03 -4.68 0.68
C LEU A 72 -0.16 -5.84 0.21
N SER A 73 1.11 -5.58 -0.09
CA SER A 73 2.03 -6.63 -0.57
C SER A 73 2.53 -7.58 0.53
N ALA A 74 2.61 -7.11 1.78
CA ALA A 74 3.32 -7.81 2.85
C ALA A 74 2.42 -8.34 3.97
N CYS A 75 1.35 -7.63 4.34
CA CYS A 75 0.64 -7.88 5.60
C CYS A 75 -0.88 -8.02 5.45
N PHE A 76 -1.48 -7.37 4.46
CA PHE A 76 -2.93 -7.28 4.39
C PHE A 76 -3.59 -8.60 4.00
N PHE A 77 -3.14 -9.23 2.91
CA PHE A 77 -3.70 -10.49 2.40
C PHE A 77 -3.01 -11.70 3.02
N GLU A 78 -3.79 -12.74 3.30
CA GLU A 78 -3.25 -14.06 3.66
C GLU A 78 -2.51 -14.69 2.48
N LYS A 79 -3.05 -14.47 1.28
CA LYS A 79 -2.43 -14.89 0.02
C LYS A 79 -2.65 -13.82 -1.03
N MET A 80 -1.59 -13.14 -1.40
CA MET A 80 -1.60 -12.15 -2.48
C MET A 80 -1.65 -12.87 -3.83
N GLU A 81 -2.61 -12.50 -4.68
CA GLU A 81 -2.69 -13.02 -6.06
C GLU A 81 -2.02 -12.08 -7.04
N ASN A 82 -2.36 -10.79 -6.98
CA ASN A 82 -1.85 -9.79 -7.92
C ASN A 82 -1.85 -8.40 -7.29
N ILE A 83 -0.91 -7.56 -7.71
CA ILE A 83 -0.94 -6.12 -7.45
C ILE A 83 -0.57 -5.38 -8.72
N GLU A 84 -1.46 -4.48 -9.12
CA GLU A 84 -1.27 -3.61 -10.26
C GLU A 84 -1.16 -2.17 -9.79
N VAL A 85 -0.17 -1.48 -10.33
CA VAL A 85 0.05 -0.06 -10.07
C VAL A 85 -0.14 0.70 -11.37
N LYS A 86 -1.12 1.59 -11.39
CA LYS A 86 -1.36 2.55 -12.48
C LYS A 86 -0.93 3.94 -12.04
N GLY A 87 0.09 4.48 -12.71
CA GLY A 87 0.64 5.81 -12.43
C GLY A 87 1.99 5.74 -11.70
N ARG A 88 2.44 6.87 -11.16
CA ARG A 88 3.69 6.96 -10.41
C ARG A 88 3.41 6.87 -8.91
N ILE A 89 4.04 5.89 -8.25
CA ILE A 89 4.17 5.87 -6.78
C ILE A 89 5.47 6.58 -6.41
N GLU A 90 5.55 7.08 -5.19
CA GLU A 90 6.78 7.60 -4.60
C GLU A 90 7.92 6.58 -4.70
N GLN A 91 9.12 7.06 -5.05
CA GLN A 91 10.31 6.21 -5.06
C GLN A 91 10.82 6.04 -3.63
N ILE A 92 11.28 4.84 -3.30
CA ILE A 92 12.06 4.62 -2.08
C ILE A 92 13.30 5.51 -2.19
N PRO A 93 13.55 6.44 -1.24
CA PRO A 93 14.73 7.28 -1.30
C PRO A 93 15.97 6.40 -1.26
N THR A 94 16.71 6.39 -2.36
CA THR A 94 18.02 5.74 -2.41
C THR A 94 18.98 6.69 -1.72
N TYR A 95 19.37 6.37 -0.49
CA TYR A 95 20.58 6.97 0.07
C TYR A 95 21.73 6.47 -0.80
N LYS A 96 22.20 7.30 -1.74
CA LYS A 96 23.56 7.10 -2.27
C LYS A 96 24.45 7.17 -1.05
N GLU A 97 25.13 6.07 -0.73
CA GLU A 97 26.24 6.09 0.23
C GLU A 97 27.05 7.34 -0.06
N ALA A 98 27.08 8.27 0.90
CA ALA A 98 28.04 9.35 0.84
C ALA A 98 29.40 8.65 0.81
N ALA A 99 30.04 8.64 -0.36
CA ALA A 99 31.39 8.14 -0.51
C ALA A 99 32.24 8.88 0.51
N VAL A 100 32.60 8.18 1.59
CA VAL A 100 33.55 8.65 2.58
C VAL A 100 34.88 8.67 1.84
N TYR A 101 35.29 9.87 1.41
CA TYR A 101 36.63 10.14 0.88
C TYR A 101 37.63 10.24 2.03
#